data_AF-A0A1V9XSU3-F1
#
_entry.id   AF-A0A1V9XSU3-F1
#
_cell.length_a   1.000
_cell.length_b   1.000
_cell.length_c   1.000
_cell.angle_alpha   90.00
_cell.angle_beta   90.00
_cell.angle_gamma   90.00
#
_symmetry.space_group_name_H-M   'P 1'
#
loop_
_entity.id
_entity.type
_entity.pdbx_description
1 polymer ?
#
loop_
_entity_poly.entity_id
_entity_poly.type
_entity_poly.pdbx_seq_one_letter_code
_entity_poly.pdbx_strand_id
1 'polypeptide(L)'
;MSLLHSSGFVLFFLFAALVVSDPHSYVDRPNTVASSFDLILHTRACALHQDAVKPFEEIPGPKPLPIIGNIWRYIPPFGDLDITKMHLNALKMRKRYGSLVLEKVIADRIVVHVFDPQDMETVFRNEGRCPTRLSHRALLRYRQQRPEQYRNGGLFPSSNGADWAEMRTKFQVPLMRQNHMEMYRNHLHDVSEDLIDTCSRMELLDGKKDLSPVLYRWALESTGVIALDSRLGCLRYPMDDSASARPRRLVEAIAETLNVTMLTENGLQFWRYWDTPTYQKLVKAQDSMAEYRIFFTYKRSTSAVQQNVKCQ
;
A
#
# COMPACT_ATOMS: atom_id res chain seq x y z
N MET A 1 4.14 14.65 35.47
CA MET A 1 4.03 16.08 35.09
C MET A 1 4.31 16.14 33.59
N SER A 2 3.41 16.50 32.70
CA SER A 2 2.21 17.35 32.78
C SER A 2 1.19 16.87 31.75
N LEU A 3 0.05 16.39 32.25
CA LEU A 3 -1.25 16.50 31.58
C LEU A 3 -1.68 17.98 31.60
N LEU A 4 -2.60 18.34 30.69
CA LEU A 4 -3.22 19.66 30.46
C LEU A 4 -2.52 20.51 29.41
N HIS A 5 -2.92 20.33 28.15
CA HIS A 5 -3.33 21.40 27.21
C HIS A 5 -3.72 20.75 25.87
N SER A 6 -4.94 20.21 25.74
CA SER A 6 -5.48 19.89 24.41
C SER A 6 -7.01 19.91 24.34
N SER A 7 -7.66 20.70 25.18
CA SER A 7 -9.12 20.88 25.15
C SER A 7 -9.57 21.82 24.01
N GLY A 8 -8.64 22.54 23.37
CA GLY A 8 -8.93 23.44 22.23
C GLY A 8 -8.63 22.86 20.85
N PHE A 9 -7.85 21.78 20.76
CA PHE A 9 -7.40 21.22 19.47
C PHE A 9 -8.48 20.35 18.80
N VAL A 10 -9.33 19.69 19.59
CA VAL A 10 -10.38 18.80 19.08
C VAL A 10 -11.58 19.58 18.51
N LEU A 11 -11.87 20.78 19.03
CA LEU A 11 -12.97 21.62 18.53
C LEU A 11 -12.65 22.27 17.18
N PHE A 12 -11.38 22.59 16.92
CA PHE A 12 -10.96 23.21 15.66
C PHE A 12 -11.08 22.23 14.48
N PHE A 13 -10.85 20.94 14.71
CA PHE A 13 -11.02 19.89 13.68
C PHE A 13 -12.49 19.51 13.44
N LEU A 14 -13.36 19.65 14.43
CA LEU A 14 -14.81 19.46 14.25
C LEU A 14 -15.42 20.61 13.44
N PHE A 15 -14.91 21.84 13.55
CA PHE A 15 -15.37 22.97 12.74
C PHE A 15 -14.90 22.89 11.27
N ALA A 16 -13.70 22.36 11.03
CA ALA A 16 -13.20 22.15 9.66
C ALA A 16 -13.96 21.02 8.91
N ALA A 17 -14.62 20.10 9.63
CA ALA A 17 -15.43 19.06 9.03
C ALA A 17 -16.77 19.55 8.44
N LEU A 18 -17.16 20.81 8.72
CA LEU A 18 -18.43 21.40 8.24
C LEU A 18 -18.31 22.27 6.99
N VAL A 19 -17.10 22.52 6.46
CA VAL A 19 -16.91 23.49 5.35
C VAL A 19 -16.36 22.88 4.05
N VAL A 20 -16.00 21.60 4.01
CA VAL A 20 -15.46 20.99 2.77
C VAL A 20 -16.50 20.09 2.12
N SER A 21 -17.46 20.70 1.43
CA SER A 21 -18.14 20.08 0.30
C SER A 21 -17.40 20.52 -0.96
N ASP A 22 -16.63 19.63 -1.57
CA ASP A 22 -16.06 19.85 -2.91
C ASP A 22 -16.83 19.01 -3.93
N PRO A 23 -17.47 19.60 -4.96
CA PRO A 23 -18.23 18.89 -5.98
C PRO A 23 -17.38 18.20 -7.05
N HIS A 24 -16.05 18.31 -7.05
CA HIS A 24 -15.23 17.90 -8.19
C HIS A 24 -14.46 16.58 -7.99
N SER A 25 -15.19 15.47 -8.01
CA SER A 25 -14.67 14.20 -8.53
C SER A 25 -15.78 13.35 -9.15
N TYR A 26 -16.50 13.95 -10.10
CA TYR A 26 -17.36 13.20 -11.02
C TYR A 26 -16.47 12.65 -12.14
N VAL A 27 -16.05 11.40 -12.01
CA VAL A 27 -15.50 10.66 -13.15
C VAL A 27 -16.71 10.21 -13.97
N ASP A 28 -16.94 10.89 -15.09
CA ASP A 28 -17.89 10.47 -16.12
C ASP A 28 -17.67 8.99 -16.44
N ARG A 29 -18.67 8.15 -16.14
CA ARG A 29 -18.72 6.80 -16.69
C ARG A 29 -19.17 6.93 -18.15
N PRO A 30 -18.44 6.40 -19.14
CA PRO A 30 -19.02 6.23 -20.45
C PRO A 30 -20.20 5.25 -20.34
N ASN A 31 -21.34 5.66 -20.88
CA ASN A 31 -22.51 4.79 -21.09
C ASN A 31 -22.12 3.67 -22.05
N THR A 32 -21.51 2.60 -21.55
CA THR A 32 -21.34 1.38 -22.32
C THR A 32 -22.68 0.68 -22.35
N VAL A 33 -23.36 0.74 -23.49
CA VAL A 33 -24.55 -0.06 -23.78
C VAL A 33 -24.13 -1.52 -23.64
N ALA A 34 -24.55 -2.17 -22.55
CA ALA A 34 -24.34 -3.60 -22.36
C ALA A 34 -24.96 -4.32 -23.56
N SER A 35 -24.21 -5.22 -24.20
CA SER A 35 -24.76 -6.00 -25.30
C SER A 35 -25.91 -6.86 -24.76
N SER A 36 -26.94 -7.05 -25.57
CA SER A 36 -28.12 -7.85 -25.21
C SER A 36 -27.75 -9.29 -24.81
N PHE A 37 -26.58 -9.80 -25.19
CA PHE A 37 -26.06 -11.09 -24.78
C PHE A 37 -25.51 -11.12 -23.34
N ASP A 38 -24.85 -10.05 -22.88
CA ASP A 38 -24.32 -9.96 -21.51
C ASP A 38 -25.45 -9.86 -20.48
N LEU A 39 -26.55 -9.20 -20.85
CA LEU A 39 -27.76 -9.11 -20.04
C LEU A 39 -28.43 -10.51 -19.89
N ILE A 40 -28.46 -11.31 -20.96
CA ILE A 40 -29.13 -12.63 -20.96
C ILE A 40 -28.35 -13.66 -20.13
N LEU A 41 -27.01 -13.63 -20.16
CA LEU A 41 -26.17 -14.53 -19.36
C LEU A 41 -26.23 -14.22 -17.86
N HIS A 42 -26.28 -12.94 -17.46
CA HIS A 42 -26.50 -12.54 -16.06
C HIS A 42 -27.90 -12.93 -15.57
N THR A 43 -28.92 -12.83 -16.43
CA THR A 43 -30.31 -13.14 -16.05
C THR A 43 -30.51 -14.63 -15.73
N ARG A 44 -29.75 -15.54 -16.37
CA ARG A 44 -29.88 -16.99 -16.14
C ARG A 44 -29.24 -17.49 -14.84
N ALA A 45 -28.20 -16.84 -14.34
CA ALA A 45 -27.55 -17.23 -13.07
C ALA A 45 -28.33 -16.71 -11.83
N CYS A 46 -29.09 -15.62 -11.96
CA CYS A 46 -29.90 -15.07 -10.86
C CYS A 46 -31.24 -15.80 -10.63
N ALA A 47 -31.58 -16.81 -11.41
CA ALA A 47 -32.90 -17.47 -11.36
C ALA A 47 -33.16 -18.30 -10.08
N LEU A 48 -32.21 -18.41 -9.15
CA LEU A 48 -32.33 -19.23 -7.94
C LEU A 48 -32.60 -18.47 -6.63
N HIS A 49 -32.66 -17.13 -6.64
CA HIS A 49 -33.08 -16.34 -5.47
C HIS A 49 -34.21 -15.38 -5.85
N GLN A 50 -35.45 -15.87 -5.72
CA GLN A 50 -36.70 -15.12 -5.87
C GLN A 50 -37.09 -14.34 -4.60
N ASP A 51 -36.15 -14.07 -3.69
CA ASP A 51 -36.33 -13.01 -2.71
C ASP A 51 -35.88 -11.70 -3.36
N ALA A 52 -36.74 -10.67 -3.34
CA ALA A 52 -36.42 -9.36 -3.90
C ALA A 52 -35.05 -8.89 -3.36
N VAL A 53 -34.11 -8.58 -4.27
CA VAL A 53 -32.78 -8.08 -3.91
C VAL A 53 -32.96 -6.87 -3.00
N LYS A 54 -32.41 -6.95 -1.79
CA LYS A 54 -32.53 -5.87 -0.80
C LYS A 54 -31.79 -4.62 -1.29
N PRO A 55 -32.28 -3.41 -0.96
CA PRO A 55 -31.56 -2.17 -1.18
C PRO A 55 -30.15 -2.17 -0.56
N PHE A 56 -29.22 -1.45 -1.18
CA PHE A 56 -27.83 -1.35 -0.72
C PHE A 56 -27.71 -0.80 0.71
N GLU A 57 -28.60 0.10 1.09
CA GLU A 57 -28.69 0.72 2.42
C GLU A 57 -29.10 -0.27 3.53
N GLU A 58 -29.67 -1.42 3.16
CA GLU A 58 -30.06 -2.46 4.11
C GLU A 58 -28.90 -3.39 4.52
N ILE A 59 -27.73 -3.26 3.88
CA ILE A 59 -26.53 -3.99 4.32
C ILE A 59 -26.23 -3.61 5.78
N PRO A 60 -26.11 -4.59 6.71
CA PRO A 60 -25.85 -4.33 8.11
C PRO A 60 -24.55 -3.56 8.32
N GLY A 61 -24.46 -2.73 9.36
CA GLY A 61 -23.20 -2.05 9.67
C GLY A 61 -23.32 -0.90 10.67
N PRO A 62 -22.18 -0.28 11.02
CA PRO A 62 -22.16 0.83 11.95
C PRO A 62 -22.93 2.01 11.37
N LYS A 63 -23.92 2.50 12.13
CA LYS A 63 -24.74 3.63 11.72
C LYS A 63 -23.89 4.91 11.76
N PRO A 64 -23.80 5.65 10.64
CA PRO A 64 -23.02 6.89 10.55
C PRO A 64 -23.72 8.04 11.27
N LEU A 65 -22.94 9.00 11.78
CA LEU A 65 -23.47 10.31 12.17
C LEU A 65 -23.67 11.18 10.91
N PRO A 66 -24.64 12.12 10.93
CA PRO A 66 -24.80 13.08 9.84
C PRO A 66 -23.48 13.82 9.55
N ILE A 67 -23.12 13.97 8.27
CA ILE A 67 -21.92 14.66 7.76
C ILE A 67 -20.59 13.93 8.10
N ILE A 68 -20.38 13.56 9.35
CA ILE A 68 -19.11 13.02 9.87
C ILE A 68 -18.94 11.53 9.51
N GLY A 69 -20.02 10.78 9.29
CA GLY A 69 -19.93 9.35 8.99
C GLY A 69 -19.57 8.51 10.21
N ASN A 70 -18.78 7.46 10.02
CA ASN A 70 -18.25 6.58 11.07
C ASN A 70 -16.82 6.96 11.51
N ILE A 71 -16.21 7.99 10.94
CA ILE A 71 -14.81 8.34 11.25
C ILE A 71 -14.57 8.68 12.73
N TRP A 72 -15.58 9.19 13.43
CA TRP A 72 -15.52 9.49 14.87
C TRP A 72 -15.23 8.23 15.71
N ARG A 73 -15.59 7.04 15.22
CA ARG A 73 -15.32 5.76 15.87
C ARG A 73 -13.84 5.42 15.93
N TYR A 74 -13.01 6.13 15.17
CA TYR A 74 -11.56 5.96 15.13
C TYR A 74 -10.81 7.01 15.97
N ILE A 75 -11.52 7.89 16.70
CA ILE A 75 -10.93 8.97 17.49
C ILE A 75 -10.96 8.60 18.99
N PRO A 76 -9.80 8.32 19.62
CA PRO A 76 -9.73 8.11 21.07
C PRO A 76 -10.04 9.39 21.85
N PRO A 77 -10.69 9.32 23.03
CA PRO A 77 -11.27 8.14 23.69
C PRO A 77 -12.72 7.83 23.29
N PHE A 78 -13.29 8.56 22.32
CA PHE A 78 -14.72 8.50 21.98
C PHE A 78 -15.10 7.27 21.16
N GLY A 79 -14.16 6.80 20.33
CA GLY A 79 -14.34 5.67 19.43
C GLY A 79 -13.77 4.35 19.95
N ASP A 80 -14.36 3.24 19.51
CA ASP A 80 -13.95 1.88 19.86
C ASP A 80 -13.08 1.20 18.78
N LEU A 81 -12.78 1.90 17.68
CA LEU A 81 -11.95 1.45 16.57
C LEU A 81 -10.57 2.13 16.59
N ASP A 82 -9.56 1.40 16.11
CA ASP A 82 -8.17 1.86 16.11
C ASP A 82 -7.61 1.82 14.68
N ILE A 83 -7.23 2.98 14.13
CA ILE A 83 -6.67 3.10 12.76
C ILE A 83 -5.41 2.27 12.53
N THR A 84 -4.69 1.92 13.60
CA THR A 84 -3.47 1.11 13.55
C THR A 84 -3.77 -0.39 13.64
N LYS A 85 -4.99 -0.76 14.02
CA LYS A 85 -5.42 -2.16 14.22
C LYS A 85 -6.66 -2.49 13.38
N MET A 86 -6.60 -2.15 12.09
CA MET A 86 -7.70 -2.39 11.14
C MET A 86 -8.16 -3.86 11.10
N HIS A 87 -7.26 -4.82 11.31
CA HIS A 87 -7.60 -6.24 11.38
C HIS A 87 -8.49 -6.58 12.60
N LEU A 88 -8.26 -5.95 13.75
CA LEU A 88 -9.13 -6.11 14.93
C LEU A 88 -10.47 -5.39 14.74
N ASN A 89 -10.46 -4.23 14.08
CA ASN A 89 -11.69 -3.53 13.72
C ASN A 89 -12.56 -4.41 12.80
N ALA A 90 -11.96 -5.02 11.78
CA ALA A 90 -12.65 -5.95 10.89
C ALA A 90 -13.23 -7.15 11.65
N LEU A 91 -12.48 -7.74 12.60
CA LEU A 91 -12.99 -8.80 13.46
C LEU A 91 -14.19 -8.36 14.32
N LYS A 92 -14.12 -7.17 14.92
CA LYS A 92 -15.23 -6.58 15.69
C LYS A 92 -16.47 -6.35 14.81
N MET A 93 -16.28 -5.80 13.60
CA MET A 93 -17.36 -5.57 12.64
C MET A 93 -18.03 -6.88 12.22
N ARG A 94 -17.24 -7.89 11.83
CA ARG A 94 -17.75 -9.22 11.48
C ARG A 94 -18.57 -9.83 12.62
N LYS A 95 -18.03 -9.80 13.84
CA LYS A 95 -18.72 -10.36 15.02
C LYS A 95 -20.04 -9.65 15.32
N ARG A 96 -20.11 -8.34 15.06
CA ARG A 96 -21.28 -7.51 15.40
C ARG A 96 -22.36 -7.47 14.32
N TYR A 97 -21.96 -7.49 13.05
CA TYR A 97 -22.85 -7.21 11.92
C TYR A 97 -22.99 -8.37 10.93
N GLY A 98 -22.13 -9.40 11.01
CA GLY A 98 -22.22 -10.61 10.18
C GLY A 98 -21.19 -10.67 9.06
N SER A 99 -21.54 -11.41 8.00
CA SER A 99 -20.64 -11.74 6.88
C SER A 99 -20.44 -10.61 5.87
N LEU A 100 -21.35 -9.63 5.82
CA LEU A 100 -21.29 -8.49 4.91
C LEU A 100 -21.62 -7.22 5.69
N VAL A 101 -20.73 -6.23 5.66
CA VAL A 101 -20.84 -5.03 6.51
C VAL A 101 -20.65 -3.74 5.72
N LEU A 102 -21.63 -2.84 5.77
CA LEU A 102 -21.55 -1.53 5.15
C LEU A 102 -21.07 -0.47 6.14
N GLU A 103 -19.95 0.17 5.83
CA GLU A 103 -19.39 1.27 6.58
C GLU A 103 -19.31 2.54 5.71
N LYS A 104 -20.13 3.54 6.05
CA LYS A 104 -19.97 4.91 5.53
C LYS A 104 -18.93 5.62 6.39
N VAL A 105 -17.67 5.68 5.93
CA VAL A 105 -16.53 6.14 6.74
C VAL A 105 -16.60 7.65 6.95
N ILE A 106 -16.53 8.43 5.88
CA ILE A 106 -16.67 9.89 5.87
C ILE A 106 -17.04 10.34 4.46
N ALA A 107 -17.92 11.34 4.33
CA ALA A 107 -18.38 11.88 3.05
C ALA A 107 -18.75 10.78 2.03
N ASP A 108 -18.02 10.70 0.92
CA ASP A 108 -18.19 9.75 -0.19
C ASP A 108 -17.45 8.41 0.00
N ARG A 109 -16.66 8.26 1.06
CA ARG A 109 -15.90 7.03 1.33
C ARG A 109 -16.80 5.97 1.95
N ILE A 110 -17.34 5.10 1.10
CA ILE A 110 -18.13 3.93 1.49
C ILE A 110 -17.27 2.68 1.34
N VAL A 111 -17.30 1.81 2.36
CA VAL A 111 -16.60 0.53 2.36
C VAL A 111 -17.61 -0.57 2.64
N VAL A 112 -17.62 -1.60 1.79
CA VAL A 112 -18.33 -2.85 2.06
C VAL A 112 -17.29 -3.88 2.46
N HIS A 113 -17.32 -4.30 3.73
CA HIS A 113 -16.47 -5.36 4.24
C HIS A 113 -17.13 -6.70 3.92
N VAL A 114 -16.41 -7.53 3.16
CA VAL A 114 -16.85 -8.87 2.76
C VAL A 114 -16.06 -9.87 3.57
N PHE A 115 -16.74 -10.72 4.34
CA PHE A 115 -16.12 -11.73 5.20
C PHE A 115 -16.43 -13.17 4.78
N ASP A 116 -17.45 -13.38 3.95
CA ASP A 116 -17.78 -14.70 3.42
C ASP A 116 -16.94 -15.02 2.16
N PRO A 117 -16.30 -16.20 2.09
CA PRO A 117 -15.52 -16.60 0.92
C PRO A 117 -16.31 -16.69 -0.40
N GLN A 118 -17.60 -17.05 -0.36
CA GLN A 118 -18.45 -17.14 -1.57
C GLN A 118 -18.77 -15.74 -2.10
N ASP A 119 -18.99 -14.78 -1.21
CA ASP A 119 -19.14 -13.37 -1.58
C ASP A 119 -17.83 -12.81 -2.14
N MET A 120 -16.67 -13.14 -1.53
CA MET A 120 -15.36 -12.75 -2.06
C MET A 120 -15.14 -13.31 -3.47
N GLU A 121 -15.46 -14.59 -3.69
CA GLU A 121 -15.40 -15.21 -5.01
C GLU A 121 -16.30 -14.47 -6.00
N THR A 122 -17.52 -14.11 -5.60
CA THR A 122 -18.44 -13.35 -6.44
C THR A 122 -17.85 -11.99 -6.82
N VAL A 123 -17.22 -11.28 -5.88
CA VAL A 123 -16.52 -10.01 -6.17
C VAL A 123 -15.39 -10.22 -7.18
N PHE A 124 -14.54 -11.23 -7.00
CA PHE A 124 -13.41 -11.49 -7.90
C PHE A 124 -13.83 -12.00 -9.28
N ARG A 125 -14.89 -12.82 -9.38
CA ARG A 125 -15.43 -13.27 -10.67
C ARG A 125 -16.02 -12.13 -11.50
N ASN A 126 -16.51 -11.09 -10.84
CA ASN A 126 -17.06 -9.89 -11.46
C ASN A 126 -16.04 -8.74 -11.52
N GLU A 127 -14.76 -9.01 -11.25
CA GLU A 127 -13.69 -8.04 -11.39
C GLU A 127 -13.45 -7.73 -12.87
N GLY A 128 -13.47 -6.45 -13.24
CA GLY A 128 -13.19 -6.02 -14.62
C GLY A 128 -11.71 -6.21 -15.00
N ARG A 129 -11.40 -6.06 -16.30
CA ARG A 129 -10.03 -6.22 -16.84
C ARG A 129 -8.97 -5.36 -16.15
N CYS A 130 -9.33 -4.16 -15.70
CA CYS A 130 -8.44 -3.23 -15.02
C CYS A 130 -9.00 -2.92 -13.63
N PRO A 131 -8.70 -3.75 -12.61
CA PRO A 131 -9.20 -3.51 -11.27
C PRO A 131 -8.68 -2.20 -10.71
N THR A 132 -9.53 -1.56 -9.91
CA THR A 132 -9.23 -0.29 -9.27
C THR A 132 -9.09 -0.48 -7.78
N ARG A 133 -7.97 -0.02 -7.21
CA ARG A 133 -7.74 -0.03 -5.77
C ARG A 133 -7.46 1.39 -5.28
N LEU A 134 -8.18 1.78 -4.23
CA LEU A 134 -7.88 2.99 -3.47
C LEU A 134 -6.72 2.67 -2.51
N SER A 135 -5.49 2.98 -2.90
CA SER A 135 -4.31 2.81 -2.04
C SER A 135 -3.17 3.74 -2.42
N HIS A 136 -2.27 4.00 -1.47
CA HIS A 136 -1.02 4.75 -1.65
C HIS A 136 -1.22 6.13 -2.30
N ARG A 137 -2.26 6.85 -1.90
CA ARG A 137 -2.67 8.12 -2.52
C ARG A 137 -1.76 9.28 -2.13
N ALA A 138 -1.20 9.27 -0.93
CA ALA A 138 -0.16 10.22 -0.55
C ALA A 138 1.10 10.01 -1.42
N LEU A 139 1.44 8.74 -1.68
CA LEU A 139 2.54 8.40 -2.59
C LEU A 139 2.21 8.80 -4.04
N LEU A 140 0.95 8.65 -4.48
CA LEU A 140 0.51 9.15 -5.79
C LEU A 140 0.74 10.67 -5.90
N ARG A 141 0.33 11.45 -4.90
CA ARG A 141 0.57 12.91 -4.84
C ARG A 141 2.06 13.22 -4.96
N TYR A 142 2.91 12.53 -4.18
CA TYR A 142 4.37 12.71 -4.24
C TYR A 142 4.93 12.47 -5.65
N ARG A 143 4.51 11.39 -6.33
CA ARG A 143 5.00 11.04 -7.67
C ARG A 143 4.51 12.01 -8.75
N GLN A 144 3.25 12.45 -8.67
CA GLN A 144 2.67 13.41 -9.60
C GLN A 144 3.35 14.79 -9.52
N GLN A 145 3.87 15.16 -8.35
CA GLN A 145 4.64 16.39 -8.15
C GLN A 145 6.08 16.32 -8.68
N ARG A 146 6.54 15.15 -9.12
CA ARG A 146 7.90 14.90 -9.64
C ARG A 146 7.86 14.23 -11.03
N PRO A 147 7.22 14.85 -12.04
CA PRO A 147 7.07 14.25 -13.37
C PRO A 147 8.40 13.99 -14.07
N GLU A 148 9.48 14.69 -13.69
CA GLU A 148 10.84 14.47 -14.18
C GLU A 148 11.43 13.13 -13.70
N GLN A 149 10.93 12.59 -12.59
CA GLN A 149 11.37 11.32 -12.03
C GLN A 149 10.41 10.16 -12.35
N TYR A 150 9.11 10.45 -12.40
CA TYR A 150 8.05 9.45 -12.52
C TYR A 150 7.13 9.77 -13.69
N ARG A 151 7.05 8.84 -14.66
CA ARG A 151 6.09 8.95 -15.77
C ARG A 151 4.63 8.85 -15.31
N ASN A 152 4.37 8.07 -14.26
CA ASN A 152 3.04 7.84 -13.71
C ASN A 152 3.11 7.44 -12.22
N GLY A 153 1.96 7.11 -11.64
CA GLY A 153 1.85 6.66 -10.25
C GLY A 153 2.60 5.36 -9.95
N GLY A 154 2.94 4.51 -10.92
CA GLY A 154 3.49 3.17 -10.71
C GLY A 154 2.42 2.13 -10.34
N LEU A 155 2.81 0.87 -10.16
CA LEU A 155 1.86 -0.26 -9.98
C LEU A 155 0.98 -0.21 -8.71
N PHE A 156 1.44 0.42 -7.63
CA PHE A 156 0.77 0.41 -6.32
C PHE A 156 -0.10 1.64 -6.06
N PRO A 157 0.38 2.88 -6.29
CA PRO A 157 -0.48 4.06 -6.28
C PRO A 157 -1.54 3.91 -7.35
N SER A 158 -2.72 4.48 -7.15
CA SER A 158 -3.91 4.36 -8.01
C SER A 158 -3.74 4.90 -9.45
N SER A 159 -2.69 4.50 -10.19
CA SER A 159 -2.80 4.33 -11.63
C SER A 159 -3.87 3.25 -11.82
N ASN A 160 -5.02 3.64 -12.34
CA ASN A 160 -6.10 2.73 -12.66
C ASN A 160 -6.20 2.63 -14.19
N GLY A 161 -6.91 1.62 -14.70
CA GLY A 161 -7.15 1.52 -16.13
C GLY A 161 -5.92 1.13 -16.94
N ALA A 162 -5.76 1.75 -18.12
CA ALA A 162 -4.80 1.34 -19.14
C ALA A 162 -3.33 1.45 -18.68
N ASP A 163 -2.97 2.50 -17.93
CA ASP A 163 -1.60 2.71 -17.43
C ASP A 163 -1.16 1.59 -16.50
N TRP A 164 -2.07 1.15 -15.61
CA TRP A 164 -1.82 0.02 -14.74
C TRP A 164 -1.67 -1.26 -15.54
N ALA A 165 -2.55 -1.50 -16.50
CA ALA A 165 -2.50 -2.70 -17.33
C ALA A 165 -1.19 -2.78 -18.13
N GLU A 166 -0.77 -1.67 -18.75
CA GLU A 166 0.50 -1.58 -19.49
C GLU A 166 1.69 -1.93 -18.59
N MET A 167 1.78 -1.31 -17.41
CA MET A 167 2.84 -1.61 -16.45
C MET A 167 2.77 -3.07 -15.99
N ARG A 168 1.58 -3.53 -15.58
CA ARG A 168 1.38 -4.88 -15.05
C ARG A 168 1.84 -5.94 -16.04
N THR A 169 1.48 -5.80 -17.32
CA THR A 169 1.93 -6.72 -18.38
C THR A 169 3.45 -6.75 -18.50
N LYS A 170 4.13 -5.60 -18.42
CA LYS A 170 5.61 -5.53 -18.50
C LYS A 170 6.29 -6.18 -17.31
N PHE A 171 5.74 -6.03 -16.10
CA PHE A 171 6.33 -6.58 -14.87
C PHE A 171 5.99 -8.06 -14.63
N GLN A 172 4.83 -8.54 -15.10
CA GLN A 172 4.36 -9.90 -14.81
C GLN A 172 5.30 -10.97 -15.35
N VAL A 173 5.77 -10.83 -16.58
CA VAL A 173 6.63 -11.85 -17.22
C VAL A 173 7.94 -12.08 -16.46
N PRO A 174 8.77 -11.04 -16.21
CA PRO A 174 10.06 -11.25 -15.53
C PRO A 174 9.92 -11.64 -14.06
N LEU A 175 8.85 -11.25 -13.37
CA LEU A 175 8.70 -11.49 -11.93
C LEU A 175 7.89 -12.73 -11.56
N MET A 176 7.00 -13.22 -12.44
CA MET A 176 6.05 -14.29 -12.10
C MET A 176 6.32 -15.60 -12.85
N ARG A 177 7.20 -15.63 -13.86
CA ARG A 177 7.54 -16.86 -14.58
C ARG A 177 8.65 -17.63 -13.87
N GLN A 178 8.42 -18.91 -13.60
CA GLN A 178 9.36 -19.79 -12.89
C GLN A 178 10.77 -19.80 -13.50
N ASN A 179 10.88 -19.88 -14.82
CA ASN A 179 12.19 -19.89 -15.49
C ASN A 179 13.04 -18.65 -15.19
N HIS A 180 12.41 -17.49 -14.99
CA HIS A 180 13.13 -16.28 -14.63
C HIS A 180 13.56 -16.30 -13.15
N MET A 181 12.74 -16.88 -12.27
CA MET A 181 13.08 -17.03 -10.85
C MET A 181 14.24 -18.00 -10.63
N GLU A 182 14.37 -19.05 -11.46
CA GLU A 182 15.46 -20.03 -11.34
C GLU A 182 16.85 -19.39 -11.54
N MET A 183 16.95 -18.35 -12.37
CA MET A 183 18.21 -17.62 -12.58
C MET A 183 18.74 -16.95 -11.31
N TYR A 184 17.85 -16.63 -10.36
CA TYR A 184 18.19 -16.01 -9.09
C TYR A 184 18.40 -17.02 -7.95
N ARG A 185 18.17 -18.32 -8.17
CA ARG A 185 18.19 -19.34 -7.10
C ARG A 185 19.52 -19.35 -6.33
N ASN A 186 20.65 -19.42 -7.04
CA ASN A 186 21.97 -19.42 -6.39
C ASN A 186 22.23 -18.09 -5.66
N HIS A 187 21.91 -16.96 -6.27
CA HIS A 187 22.10 -15.65 -5.65
C HIS A 187 21.25 -15.46 -4.38
N LEU A 188 20.02 -16.00 -4.36
CA LEU A 188 19.16 -15.99 -3.18
C LEU A 188 19.63 -16.98 -2.12
N HIS A 189 20.25 -18.10 -2.52
CA HIS A 189 20.91 -19.00 -1.59
C HIS A 189 22.07 -18.30 -0.89
N ASP A 190 22.93 -17.59 -1.62
CA ASP A 190 24.03 -16.81 -1.03
C ASP A 190 23.51 -15.77 -0.03
N VAL A 191 22.43 -15.04 -0.37
CA VAL A 191 21.79 -14.08 0.54
C VAL A 191 21.21 -14.76 1.80
N SER A 192 20.78 -16.01 1.69
CA SER A 192 20.28 -16.80 2.82
C SER A 192 21.41 -17.29 3.72
N GLU A 193 22.55 -17.70 3.16
CA GLU A 193 23.76 -18.02 3.93
C GLU A 193 24.26 -16.78 4.70
N ASP A 194 24.28 -15.61 4.06
CA ASP A 194 24.65 -14.35 4.70
C ASP A 194 23.70 -13.97 5.85
N LEU A 195 22.40 -14.30 5.74
CA LEU A 195 21.44 -14.12 6.83
C LEU A 195 21.80 -15.03 8.02
N ILE A 196 22.11 -16.31 7.76
CA ILE A 196 22.47 -17.27 8.82
C ILE A 196 23.75 -16.81 9.54
N ASP A 197 24.78 -16.39 8.80
CA ASP A 197 26.01 -15.83 9.37
C ASP A 197 25.71 -14.59 10.22
N THR A 198 24.91 -13.66 9.69
CA THR A 198 24.50 -12.45 10.43
C THR A 198 23.76 -12.78 11.71
N CYS A 199 22.79 -13.70 11.67
CA CYS A 199 22.05 -14.14 12.84
C CYS A 199 22.95 -14.81 13.88
N SER A 200 23.94 -15.58 13.45
CA SER A 200 24.93 -16.21 14.33
C SER A 200 25.78 -15.15 15.02
N ARG A 201 26.32 -14.17 14.28
CA ARG A 201 27.14 -13.08 14.82
C ARG A 201 26.39 -12.13 15.76
N MET A 202 25.10 -11.92 15.50
CA MET A 202 24.21 -11.13 16.36
C MET A 202 23.63 -11.94 17.53
N GLU A 203 23.98 -13.23 17.63
CA GLU A 203 23.48 -14.17 18.64
C GLU A 203 21.94 -14.18 18.70
N LEU A 204 21.28 -14.27 17.54
CA LEU A 204 19.82 -14.25 17.42
C LEU A 204 19.18 -15.65 17.37
N LEU A 205 20.00 -16.70 17.32
CA LEU A 205 19.54 -18.08 17.10
C LEU A 205 18.98 -18.75 18.36
N ASP A 206 19.02 -18.09 19.52
CA ASP A 206 18.50 -18.61 20.78
C ASP A 206 16.97 -18.47 20.94
N GLY A 207 16.31 -17.83 19.96
CA GLY A 207 14.86 -17.60 19.95
C GLY A 207 14.38 -16.54 20.94
N LYS A 208 15.29 -15.82 21.62
CA LYS A 208 14.92 -14.82 22.64
C LYS A 208 14.87 -13.39 22.12
N LYS A 209 15.51 -13.13 20.97
CA LYS A 209 15.62 -11.80 20.37
C LYS A 209 14.69 -11.65 19.17
N ASP A 210 14.25 -10.41 18.93
CA ASP A 210 13.42 -10.07 17.76
C ASP A 210 14.24 -10.18 16.47
N LEU A 211 13.79 -11.06 15.56
CA LEU A 211 14.39 -11.25 14.24
C LEU A 211 13.90 -10.24 13.20
N SER A 212 12.82 -9.50 13.47
CA SER A 212 12.19 -8.61 12.50
C SER A 212 13.18 -7.63 11.86
N PRO A 213 14.09 -6.96 12.62
CA PRO A 213 15.06 -6.04 12.03
C PRO A 213 16.01 -6.72 11.03
N VAL A 214 16.50 -7.93 11.31
CA VAL A 214 17.39 -8.65 10.39
C VAL A 214 16.63 -9.24 9.20
N LEU A 215 15.38 -9.66 9.40
CA LEU A 215 14.51 -10.13 8.32
C LEU A 215 14.15 -9.00 7.33
N TYR A 216 13.94 -7.77 7.81
CA TYR A 216 13.77 -6.61 6.92
C TYR A 216 15.02 -6.34 6.07
N ARG A 217 16.22 -6.49 6.65
CA ARG A 217 17.50 -6.36 5.94
C ARG A 217 17.65 -7.45 4.87
N TRP A 218 17.32 -8.69 5.20
CA TRP A 218 17.34 -9.83 4.27
C TRP A 218 16.33 -9.66 3.12
N ALA A 219 15.10 -9.24 3.42
CA ALA A 219 14.08 -9.00 2.40
C ALA A 219 14.51 -7.91 1.41
N LEU A 220 15.16 -6.86 1.92
CA LEU A 220 15.71 -5.79 1.08
C LEU A 220 16.90 -6.27 0.24
N GLU A 221 17.83 -7.01 0.82
CA GLU A 221 18.97 -7.60 0.10
C GLU A 221 18.49 -8.51 -1.05
N SER A 222 17.52 -9.39 -0.76
CA SER A 222 16.90 -10.29 -1.73
C SER A 222 16.20 -9.51 -2.86
N THR A 223 15.49 -8.43 -2.50
CA THR A 223 14.86 -7.55 -3.49
C THR A 223 15.90 -6.83 -4.35
N GLY A 224 17.03 -6.42 -3.78
CA GLY A 224 18.14 -5.83 -4.53
C GLY A 224 18.74 -6.78 -5.57
N VAL A 225 18.91 -8.06 -5.20
CA VAL A 225 19.37 -9.10 -6.14
C VAL A 225 18.38 -9.27 -7.29
N ILE A 226 17.09 -9.44 -7.00
CA ILE A 226 16.09 -9.70 -8.05
C ILE A 226 15.84 -8.46 -8.92
N ALA A 227 15.67 -7.29 -8.31
CA ALA A 227 15.22 -6.09 -9.01
C ALA A 227 16.36 -5.26 -9.61
N LEU A 228 17.54 -5.28 -8.99
CA LEU A 228 18.69 -4.45 -9.37
C LEU A 228 19.90 -5.25 -9.81
N ASP A 229 19.84 -6.58 -9.77
CA ASP A 229 20.96 -7.47 -10.08
C ASP A 229 22.22 -7.10 -9.27
N SER A 230 22.03 -6.74 -7.99
CA SER A 230 23.11 -6.27 -7.13
C SER A 230 22.87 -6.60 -5.66
N ARG A 231 23.96 -6.96 -4.99
CA ARG A 231 24.06 -6.98 -3.53
C ARG A 231 23.99 -5.55 -2.99
N LEU A 232 23.06 -5.28 -2.07
CA LEU A 232 22.92 -3.96 -1.46
C LEU A 232 23.88 -3.80 -0.28
N GLY A 233 24.26 -4.91 0.36
CA GLY A 233 25.07 -4.90 1.58
C GLY A 233 24.24 -4.69 2.84
N CYS A 234 22.93 -4.92 2.79
CA CYS A 234 22.02 -4.79 3.92
C CYS A 234 22.33 -5.81 5.02
N LEU A 235 22.94 -6.95 4.71
CA LEU A 235 23.30 -8.02 5.66
C LEU A 235 24.73 -7.92 6.22
N ARG A 236 25.49 -6.85 5.94
CA ARG A 236 26.84 -6.70 6.52
C ARG A 236 26.80 -6.65 8.04
N TYR A 237 27.86 -7.13 8.69
CA TYR A 237 28.03 -6.99 10.12
C TYR A 237 29.50 -6.63 10.45
N PRO A 238 29.74 -5.58 11.25
CA PRO A 238 28.74 -4.71 11.90
C PRO A 238 28.15 -3.66 10.92
N MET A 239 26.96 -3.12 11.24
CA MET A 239 26.23 -2.13 10.39
C MET A 239 26.50 -0.66 10.74
N ASP A 240 27.37 -0.41 11.72
CA ASP A 240 27.74 0.92 12.21
C ASP A 240 28.93 1.53 11.46
N ASP A 241 29.54 0.78 10.54
CA ASP A 241 30.64 1.26 9.71
C ASP A 241 30.18 2.22 8.60
N SER A 242 31.13 3.00 8.08
CA SER A 242 30.88 3.94 6.98
C SER A 242 30.42 3.24 5.70
N ALA A 243 30.83 1.98 5.50
CA ALA A 243 30.44 1.17 4.35
C ALA A 243 28.95 0.74 4.39
N SER A 244 28.34 0.70 5.58
CA SER A 244 26.93 0.32 5.82
C SER A 244 26.00 1.51 5.96
N ALA A 245 26.52 2.75 5.98
CA ALA A 245 25.72 3.97 6.10
C ALA A 245 24.63 4.09 5.02
N ARG A 246 24.97 3.70 3.79
CA ARG A 246 24.03 3.69 2.66
C ARG A 246 22.96 2.59 2.85
N PRO A 247 23.28 1.28 2.91
CA PRO A 247 22.28 0.23 3.18
C PRO A 247 21.36 0.53 4.36
N ARG A 248 21.91 1.06 5.46
CA ARG A 248 21.15 1.46 6.64
C ARG A 248 20.13 2.56 6.34
N ARG A 249 20.54 3.65 5.67
CA ARG A 249 19.62 4.75 5.29
C ARG A 249 18.51 4.27 4.36
N LEU A 250 18.76 3.28 3.50
CA LEU A 250 17.72 2.67 2.65
C LEU A 250 16.70 1.88 3.48
N VAL A 251 17.16 1.05 4.41
CA VAL A 251 16.29 0.30 5.34
C VAL A 251 15.41 1.25 6.13
N GLU A 252 15.99 2.30 6.72
CA GLU A 252 15.29 3.33 7.49
C GLU A 252 14.23 4.05 6.63
N ALA A 253 14.57 4.45 5.40
CA ALA A 253 13.64 5.13 4.50
C ALA A 253 12.45 4.26 4.07
N ILE A 254 12.68 2.96 3.84
CA ILE A 254 11.62 2.02 3.51
C ILE A 254 10.70 1.79 4.71
N ALA A 255 11.27 1.58 5.90
CA ALA A 255 10.48 1.41 7.13
C ALA A 255 9.62 2.65 7.41
N GLU A 256 10.18 3.86 7.27
CA GLU A 256 9.44 5.11 7.42
C GLU A 256 8.32 5.21 6.38
N THR A 257 8.60 4.89 5.11
CA THR A 257 7.58 4.86 4.03
C THR A 257 6.41 3.96 4.38
N LEU A 258 6.65 2.75 4.87
CA LEU A 258 5.60 1.80 5.24
C LEU A 258 4.75 2.33 6.40
N ASN A 259 5.40 2.89 7.43
CA ASN A 259 4.73 3.47 8.59
C ASN A 259 3.83 4.66 8.21
N VAL A 260 4.38 5.64 7.48
CA VAL A 260 3.61 6.84 7.10
C VAL A 260 2.52 6.52 6.09
N THR A 261 2.72 5.54 5.20
CA THR A 261 1.68 5.10 4.25
C THR A 261 0.44 4.64 4.99
N MET A 262 0.59 3.76 5.99
CA MET A 262 -0.53 3.29 6.81
C MET A 262 -1.30 4.46 7.44
N LEU A 263 -0.60 5.45 8.00
CA LEU A 263 -1.21 6.63 8.61
C LEU A 263 -1.94 7.51 7.59
N THR A 264 -1.35 7.72 6.41
CA THR A 264 -1.97 8.55 5.36
C THR A 264 -3.18 7.89 4.69
N GLU A 265 -3.25 6.56 4.66
CA GLU A 265 -4.36 5.82 4.04
C GLU A 265 -5.58 5.68 4.97
N ASN A 266 -5.32 5.38 6.25
CA ASN A 266 -6.37 5.09 7.23
C ASN A 266 -6.75 6.30 8.09
N GLY A 267 -5.87 7.28 8.22
CA GLY A 267 -6.12 8.50 8.99
C GLY A 267 -6.90 9.57 8.23
N LEU A 268 -7.07 10.72 8.88
CA LEU A 268 -7.63 11.91 8.25
C LEU A 268 -6.72 12.39 7.11
N GLN A 269 -7.30 12.57 5.93
CA GLN A 269 -6.55 12.81 4.70
C GLN A 269 -6.26 14.30 4.46
N PHE A 270 -5.92 15.05 5.52
CA PHE A 270 -5.56 16.47 5.43
C PHE A 270 -4.34 16.72 4.55
N TRP A 271 -3.48 15.71 4.40
CA TRP A 271 -2.34 15.73 3.49
C TRP A 271 -2.74 15.95 2.02
N ARG A 272 -4.02 15.85 1.65
CA ARG A 272 -4.48 16.21 0.30
C ARG A 272 -4.44 17.71 0.04
N TYR A 273 -4.63 18.53 1.08
CA TYR A 273 -4.81 19.97 0.95
C TYR A 273 -3.56 20.76 1.31
N TRP A 274 -2.79 20.31 2.31
CA TRP A 274 -1.53 20.92 2.70
C TRP A 274 -0.52 19.86 3.16
N ASP A 275 0.74 20.25 3.28
CA ASP A 275 1.84 19.34 3.61
C ASP A 275 1.90 19.10 5.12
N THR A 276 1.15 18.10 5.58
CA THR A 276 1.16 17.68 6.98
C THR A 276 2.53 17.10 7.37
N PRO A 277 2.89 17.10 8.67
CA PRO A 277 4.14 16.49 9.13
C PRO A 277 4.30 15.02 8.70
N THR A 278 3.20 14.25 8.69
CA THR A 278 3.18 12.86 8.20
C THR A 278 3.50 12.78 6.70
N TYR A 279 2.96 13.72 5.90
CA TYR A 279 3.26 13.77 4.47
C TYR A 279 4.71 14.19 4.21
N GLN A 280 5.25 15.15 4.95
CA GLN A 280 6.66 15.56 4.84
C GLN A 280 7.62 14.41 5.17
N LYS A 281 7.28 13.57 6.14
CA LYS A 281 8.04 12.33 6.43
C LYS A 281 8.03 11.37 5.24
N LEU A 282 6.87 11.18 4.59
CA LEU A 282 6.77 10.40 3.35
C LEU A 282 7.68 10.99 2.25
N VAL A 283 7.62 12.30 2.04
CA VAL A 283 8.45 13.00 1.04
C VAL A 283 9.93 12.73 1.31
N LYS A 284 10.42 12.98 2.53
CA LYS A 284 11.82 12.78 2.91
C LYS A 284 12.28 11.32 2.72
N ALA A 285 11.42 10.36 3.08
CA ALA A 285 11.70 8.95 2.92
C ALA A 285 11.79 8.56 1.44
N GLN A 286 10.84 9.01 0.62
CA GLN A 286 10.83 8.73 -0.82
C GLN A 286 11.98 9.42 -1.56
N ASP A 287 12.33 10.66 -1.22
CA ASP A 287 13.49 11.35 -1.79
C ASP A 287 14.79 10.59 -1.44
N SER A 288 14.92 10.11 -0.20
CA SER A 288 16.06 9.28 0.20
C SER A 288 16.14 7.98 -0.59
N MET A 289 15.00 7.35 -0.95
CA MET A 289 14.99 6.16 -1.80
C MET A 289 15.31 6.49 -3.27
N ALA A 290 14.90 7.66 -3.76
CA ALA A 290 15.16 8.09 -5.14
C ALA A 290 16.66 8.29 -5.42
N GLU A 291 17.44 8.75 -4.44
CA GLU A 291 18.91 8.84 -4.53
C GLU A 291 19.56 7.49 -4.90
N TYR A 292 19.03 6.36 -4.39
CA TYR A 292 19.56 5.02 -4.67
C TYR A 292 19.30 4.60 -6.11
N ARG A 293 18.11 4.93 -6.64
CA ARG A 293 17.78 4.67 -8.04
C ARG A 293 18.82 5.32 -8.94
N ILE A 294 19.16 6.58 -8.69
CA ILE A 294 20.16 7.32 -9.47
C ILE A 294 21.52 6.62 -9.38
N PHE A 295 21.97 6.25 -8.17
CA PHE A 295 23.23 5.55 -7.96
C PHE A 295 23.34 4.25 -8.76
N PHE A 296 22.32 3.38 -8.71
CA PHE A 296 22.36 2.10 -9.42
C PHE A 296 22.19 2.26 -10.93
N THR A 297 21.40 3.24 -11.37
CA THR A 297 21.29 3.57 -12.80
C THR A 297 22.65 4.01 -13.35
N TYR A 298 23.32 4.92 -12.63
CA TYR A 298 24.66 5.38 -13.00
C TYR A 298 25.69 4.25 -13.02
N LYS A 299 25.73 3.43 -11.96
CA LYS A 299 26.64 2.27 -11.86
C LYS A 299 26.48 1.34 -13.07
N ARG A 300 25.23 1.02 -13.43
CA ARG A 300 24.92 0.15 -14.58
C ARG A 300 25.38 0.76 -15.90
N SER A 301 25.15 2.06 -16.11
CA SER A 301 25.64 2.78 -17.29
C SER A 301 27.17 2.74 -17.38
N THR A 302 27.89 2.97 -16.27
CA THR A 302 29.36 2.93 -16.27
C THR A 302 29.93 1.54 -16.52
N SER A 303 29.31 0.48 -15.96
CA SER A 303 29.73 -0.91 -16.19
C SER A 303 29.51 -1.33 -17.64
N ALA A 304 28.41 -0.92 -18.27
CA ALA A 304 28.15 -1.18 -19.68
C ALA A 304 29.16 -0.48 -20.61
N VAL A 305 29.53 0.77 -20.30
CA VAL A 305 30.57 1.50 -21.03
C VAL A 305 31.93 0.82 -20.89
N GLN A 306 32.31 0.38 -19.69
CA GLN A 306 33.58 -0.33 -19.47
C GLN A 306 33.66 -1.69 -20.15
N GLN A 307 32.55 -2.43 -20.26
CA GLN A 307 32.50 -3.69 -21.02
C GLN A 307 32.66 -3.47 -22.53
N ASN A 308 32.04 -2.41 -23.08
CA ASN A 308 32.20 -2.08 -24.50
C ASN A 308 33.63 -1.64 -24.85
N VAL A 309 34.33 -0.96 -23.93
CA VAL A 309 35.74 -0.56 -24.13
C VAL A 309 36.71 -1.75 -24.02
N LYS A 310 36.36 -2.82 -23.29
CA LYS A 310 37.19 -4.03 -23.17
C LYS A 310 36.98 -5.04 -24.32
N CYS A 311 35.89 -4.92 -25.07
CA CYS A 311 35.59 -5.77 -26.23
C CYS A 311 36.03 -5.17 -27.57
N GLN A 312 36.70 -4.01 -27.56
CA GLN A 312 37.39 -3.39 -28.70
C GLN A 312 38.90 -3.57 -28.54
#